data_AF-A0A968RHV8-F1
#
_entry.id   AF-A0A968RHV8-F1
#
_cell.length_a   1.000
_cell.length_b   1.000
_cell.length_c   1.000
_cell.angle_alpha   90.00
_cell.angle_beta   90.00
_cell.angle_gamma   90.00
#
_symmetry.space_group_name_H-M   'P 1'
#
loop_
_entity.id
_entity.type
_entity.pdbx_description
1 polymer ?
#
loop_
_entity_poly.entity_id
_entity_poly.type
_entity_poly.pdbx_seq_one_letter_code
_entity_poly.pdbx_strand_id
1 'polypeptide(L)' 'MEVDESEQKIELEERLVQLQQCMSILSEECKRLLDLSIYKKFNSKEIAQEMGYAESFVRVKKKRCVDGLKDEMKKRVGAR' A
#
# COMPACT_ATOMS: atom_id res chain seq x y z
N MET A 1 23.20 24.77 -5.89
CA MET A 1 23.09 23.67 -4.91
C MET A 1 22.70 22.44 -5.70
N GLU A 2 23.70 21.61 -6.04
CA GLU A 2 23.45 20.27 -6.54
C GLU A 2 22.97 19.47 -5.33
N VAL A 3 21.71 19.04 -5.36
CA VAL A 3 21.18 18.15 -4.34
C VAL A 3 21.85 16.80 -4.59
N ASP A 4 22.64 16.35 -3.62
CA ASP A 4 23.47 15.16 -3.71
C ASP A 4 22.56 13.92 -3.97
N GLU A 5 22.71 13.27 -5.12
CA GLU A 5 21.91 12.09 -5.52
C GLU A 5 21.91 10.99 -4.45
N SER A 6 22.98 10.91 -3.64
CA SER A 6 23.11 9.99 -2.51
C SER A 6 22.11 10.30 -1.40
N GLU A 7 21.93 11.57 -1.03
CA GLU A 7 21.00 11.99 0.01
C GLU A 7 19.54 11.66 -0.37
N GLN A 8 19.18 11.89 -1.65
CA GLN A 8 17.85 11.53 -2.16
C GLN A 8 17.61 10.02 -2.15
N LYS A 9 18.64 9.24 -2.50
CA LYS A 9 18.57 7.79 -2.49
C LYS A 9 18.37 7.24 -1.08
N ILE A 10 19.10 7.76 -0.09
CA ILE A 10 18.95 7.36 1.32
C ILE A 10 17.53 7.64 1.81
N GLU A 11 16.99 8.82 1.54
CA GLU A 11 15.62 9.17 1.96
C GLU A 11 14.57 8.24 1.31
N LEU A 12 14.75 7.89 0.04
CA LEU A 12 13.88 6.95 -0.66
C LEU A 12 13.93 5.55 -0.04
N GLU A 13 15.12 5.05 0.28
CA GLU A 13 15.31 3.75 0.92
C GLU A 13 14.64 3.71 2.30
N GLU A 14 14.80 4.78 3.11
CA GLU A 14 14.13 4.89 4.41
C GLU A 14 12.61 4.89 4.28
N ARG A 15 12.05 5.63 3.31
CA ARG A 15 10.60 5.64 3.04
C ARG A 15 10.10 4.28 2.58
N LEU A 16 10.89 3.55 1.78
CA LEU A 16 10.54 2.19 1.35
C LEU A 16 10.52 1.20 2.52
N VAL A 17 11.52 1.26 3.40
CA VAL A 17 11.56 0.42 4.61
C VAL A 17 10.34 0.69 5.50
N GLN A 18 9.98 1.95 5.70
CA GLN A 18 8.78 2.32 6.47
C GLN A 18 7.51 1.79 5.81
N LEU A 19 7.37 1.91 4.49
CA LEU A 19 6.23 1.36 3.76
C LEU A 19 6.14 -0.16 3.91
N GLN A 20 7.26 -0.87 3.78
CA GLN A 20 7.32 -2.33 3.95
C GLN A 20 6.88 -2.75 5.35
N GLN A 21 7.31 -2.04 6.40
CA GLN A 21 6.86 -2.30 7.77
C GLN A 21 5.37 -2.03 7.97
N CYS A 22 4.82 -0.98 7.35
CA CYS A 22 3.37 -0.72 7.42
C CYS A 22 2.59 -1.82 6.68
N MET A 23 3.09 -2.24 5.51
CA MET A 23 2.50 -3.33 4.74
C MET A 23 2.53 -4.65 5.50
N SER A 24 3.58 -4.95 6.28
CA SER A 24 3.68 -6.22 7.01
C SER A 24 2.57 -6.42 8.05
N ILE A 25 1.99 -5.34 8.55
CA ILE A 25 0.91 -5.34 9.56
C ILE A 25 -0.47 -5.59 8.92
N LEU A 26 -0.61 -5.29 7.63
CA LEU A 26 -1.85 -5.60 6.91
C LEU A 26 -2.06 -7.12 6.84
N SER A 27 -3.34 -7.53 6.78
CA SER A 27 -3.66 -8.92 6.51
C SER A 27 -3.14 -9.34 5.14
N GLU A 28 -2.80 -10.62 4.98
CA GLU A 28 -2.38 -11.21 3.69
C GLU A 28 -3.39 -10.93 2.57
N GLU A 29 -4.66 -10.91 2.93
CA GLU A 29 -5.76 -10.60 2.03
C GLU A 29 -5.73 -9.14 1.55
N CYS A 30 -5.43 -8.18 2.44
CA CYS A 30 -5.20 -6.78 2.06
C CYS A 30 -3.93 -6.61 1.24
N LYS A 31 -2.84 -7.29 1.59
CA LYS A 31 -1.59 -7.27 0.81
C LYS A 31 -1.84 -7.75 -0.62
N ARG A 32 -2.52 -8.89 -0.79
CA ARG A 32 -2.88 -9.43 -2.11
C ARG A 32 -3.78 -8.47 -2.89
N LEU A 33 -4.79 -7.89 -2.25
CA LEU A 33 -5.67 -6.93 -2.92
C LEU A 33 -4.90 -5.68 -3.40
N LEU A 34 -4.03 -5.13 -2.56
CA LEU A 34 -3.20 -3.97 -2.90
C LEU A 34 -2.20 -4.31 -4.01
N ASP A 35 -1.63 -5.52 -4.02
CA ASP A 35 -0.74 -5.98 -5.08
C ASP A 35 -1.43 -5.98 -6.46
N LEU A 36 -2.61 -6.62 -6.52
CA LEU A 36 -3.41 -6.65 -7.74
C LEU A 36 -3.79 -5.23 -8.19
N SER A 37 -4.11 -4.35 -7.25
CA SER A 37 -4.57 -3.00 -7.58
C SER A 37 -3.45 -2.01 -7.95
N ILE A 38 -2.28 -2.07 -7.31
CA ILE A 38 -1.24 -1.04 -7.43
C ILE A 38 -0.17 -1.49 -8.42
N TYR A 39 0.34 -2.73 -8.28
CA TYR A 39 1.40 -3.25 -9.13
C TYR A 39 0.84 -3.82 -10.43
N LYS A 40 -0.20 -4.64 -10.37
CA LYS A 40 -0.83 -5.22 -11.57
C LYS A 40 -1.87 -4.31 -12.23
N LYS A 41 -2.24 -3.20 -11.57
CA LYS A 41 -3.21 -2.21 -12.04
C LYS A 41 -4.58 -2.79 -12.43
N PHE A 42 -4.98 -3.90 -11.82
CA PHE A 42 -6.29 -4.51 -12.06
C PHE A 42 -7.40 -3.57 -11.57
N ASN A 43 -8.48 -3.50 -12.33
CA ASN A 43 -9.70 -2.82 -11.94
C ASN A 43 -10.51 -3.68 -10.95
N SER A 44 -11.55 -3.11 -10.34
CA SER A 44 -12.33 -3.82 -9.31
C SER A 44 -13.00 -5.10 -9.80
N LYS A 45 -13.36 -5.18 -11.09
CA LYS A 45 -13.98 -6.36 -11.69
C LYS A 45 -12.95 -7.48 -11.87
N GLU A 46 -11.75 -7.14 -12.35
CA GLU A 46 -10.64 -8.09 -12.50
C GLU A 46 -10.19 -8.64 -11.14
N ILE A 47 -10.06 -7.78 -10.13
CA ILE A 47 -9.73 -8.19 -8.76
C ILE A 47 -10.84 -9.08 -8.18
N ALA A 48 -12.11 -8.76 -8.44
CA ALA A 48 -13.24 -9.57 -7.99
C ALA A 48 -13.20 -10.99 -8.57
N GLN A 49 -12.87 -11.13 -9.85
CA GLN A 49 -12.70 -12.44 -10.50
C GLN A 49 -11.50 -13.20 -9.91
N GLU A 50 -10.36 -12.54 -9.75
CA GLU A 50 -9.12 -13.13 -9.22
C GLU A 50 -9.25 -13.58 -7.76
N MET A 51 -10.04 -12.86 -6.95
CA MET A 51 -10.22 -13.15 -5.52
C MET A 51 -11.50 -13.92 -5.19
N GLY A 52 -12.39 -14.17 -6.16
CA GLY A 52 -13.68 -14.83 -5.94
C GLY A 52 -14.66 -13.98 -5.12
N TYR A 53 -14.63 -12.67 -5.29
CA TYR A 53 -15.48 -11.71 -4.56
C TYR A 53 -16.49 -11.01 -5.46
N ALA A 54 -17.50 -10.39 -4.84
CA ALA A 54 -18.31 -9.40 -5.52
C ALA A 54 -17.51 -8.10 -5.74
N GLU A 55 -17.70 -7.46 -6.90
CA GLU A 55 -17.03 -6.20 -7.23
C GLU A 55 -17.31 -5.10 -6.19
N SER A 56 -18.55 -5.00 -5.71
CA SER A 56 -18.95 -4.06 -4.66
C SER A 56 -18.16 -4.28 -3.37
N PHE A 57 -17.92 -5.54 -3.00
CA PHE A 57 -17.10 -5.89 -1.84
C PHE A 57 -15.64 -5.52 -2.04
N VAL A 58 -15.07 -5.76 -3.23
CA VAL A 58 -13.69 -5.36 -3.56
C VAL A 58 -13.51 -3.86 -3.41
N ARG A 59 -14.44 -3.03 -3.87
CA ARG A 59 -14.35 -1.57 -3.75
C ARG A 59 -14.27 -1.12 -2.28
N VAL A 60 -15.15 -1.66 -1.43
CA VAL A 60 -15.17 -1.35 0.00
C VAL A 60 -13.91 -1.88 0.70
N LYS A 61 -13.51 -3.11 0.39
CA LYS A 61 -12.35 -3.76 0.99
C LYS A 61 -11.05 -3.07 0.60
N LYS A 62 -10.90 -2.69 -0.67
CA LYS A 62 -9.79 -1.87 -1.17
C LYS A 62 -9.65 -0.59 -0.37
N LYS A 63 -10.76 0.15 -0.21
CA LYS A 63 -10.78 1.38 0.58
C LYS A 63 -10.30 1.13 2.01
N ARG A 64 -10.84 0.11 2.69
CA ARG A 64 -10.41 -0.26 4.05
C ARG A 64 -8.92 -0.61 4.15
N CYS A 65 -8.38 -1.38 3.19
CA CYS A 65 -6.96 -1.74 3.17
C CYS A 65 -6.07 -0.51 2.97
N VAL A 66 -6.44 0.40 2.07
CA VAL A 66 -5.70 1.65 1.84
C VAL A 66 -5.81 2.58 3.05
N ASP A 67 -6.99 2.73 3.62
CA ASP A 67 -7.20 3.58 4.80
C ASP A 67 -6.41 3.04 6.00
N GLY A 68 -6.42 1.72 6.23
CA GLY A 68 -5.60 1.07 7.25
C GLY A 68 -4.09 1.26 7.02
N LEU A 69 -3.62 1.16 5.78
CA LEU A 69 -2.23 1.46 5.45
C LEU A 69 -1.88 2.92 5.74
N LYS A 70 -2.73 3.86 5.35
CA LYS A 70 -2.53 5.30 5.61
C LYS A 70 -2.51 5.61 7.10
N ASP A 71 -3.39 5.00 7.89
CA ASP A 71 -3.44 5.22 9.32
C ASP A 71 -2.18 4.67 10.00
N GLU A 72 -1.67 3.52 9.56
CA GLU A 72 -0.42 2.96 10.07
C GLU A 72 0.78 3.84 9.68
N MET A 73 0.82 4.32 8.44
CA MET A 73 1.83 5.28 8.00
C MET A 73 1.78 6.58 8.79
N LYS A 74 0.58 7.12 9.08
CA LYS A 74 0.43 8.34 9.90
C LYS A 74 0.95 8.14 11.32
N LYS A 75 0.69 7.00 11.96
CA LYS A 75 1.21 6.71 13.31
C LYS A 75 2.73 6.66 13.34
N ARG A 76 3.36 6.14 12.29
CA ARG A 76 4.81 5.93 12.24
C ARG A 76 5.59 7.14 11.73
N VAL A 77 5.06 7.84 10.72
CA VAL A 77 5.69 8.99 10.08
C VAL A 77 5.28 10.31 10.73
N GLY A 78 4.06 10.39 11.26
CA GLY A 78 3.51 11.58 11.92
C GLY A 78 3.77 11.67 13.43
N ALA A 79 4.48 10.71 14.03
CA ALA A 79 4.95 10.78 15.42
C ALA A 79 6.30 11.53 15.55
N ARG A 80 6.54 12.52 14.69
CA ARG A 80 7.65 13.47 14.77
C ARG A 80 7.12 14.84 15.14
#